data_AF-A0A662KVK6-F1
#
_entry.id   AF-A0A662KVK6-F1
#
_cell.length_a   1.000
_cell.length_b   1.000
_cell.length_c   1.000
_cell.angle_alpha   90.00
_cell.angle_beta   90.00
_cell.angle_gamma   90.00
#
_symmetry.space_group_name_H-M   'P 1'
#
loop_
_entity.id
_entity.type
_entity.pdbx_description
1 polymer ?
#
loop_
_entity_poly.entity_id
_entity_poly.type
_entity_poly.pdbx_seq_one_letter_code
_entity_poly.pdbx_strand_id
1 'polypeptide(L)' 'MSYSVKKISDHYKEKYYDDGIIDSVAQNFLDDVRIFRKKRNWRLSNKSAALLVLDMQKFFIDEKSHAYVPSATAIITRIK' A
#
# COMPACT_ATOMS: atom_id res chain seq x y z
N MET A 1 -17.35 -6.64 2.85
CA MET A 1 -16.79 -7.24 4.08
C MET A 1 -16.54 -6.12 5.07
N SER A 2 -17.18 -6.15 6.24
CA SER A 2 -17.02 -5.10 7.25
C SER A 2 -15.79 -5.42 8.10
N TYR A 3 -14.75 -4.61 8.01
CA TYR A 3 -13.63 -4.68 8.94
C TYR A 3 -14.04 -3.96 10.23
N SER A 4 -14.19 -4.71 11.31
CA SER A 4 -14.43 -4.14 12.64
C SER A 4 -13.13 -3.52 13.14
N VAL A 5 -13.00 -2.20 13.01
CA VAL A 5 -11.86 -1.46 13.55
C VAL A 5 -12.08 -1.31 15.05
N LYS A 6 -11.46 -2.19 15.84
CA LYS A 6 -11.37 -2.04 17.30
C LYS A 6 -10.59 -0.76 17.61
N LYS A 7 -11.22 0.15 18.35
CA LYS A 7 -10.58 1.35 18.92
C LYS A 7 -9.60 0.91 20.01
N ILE A 8 -8.28 0.97 19.79
CA ILE A 8 -7.27 0.60 20.80
C ILE A 8 -6.08 1.58 20.77
N SER A 9 -5.55 1.82 21.97
CA SER A 9 -4.59 2.81 22.50
C SER A 9 -3.36 3.21 21.67
N ASP A 10 -2.88 4.44 21.93
CA ASP A 10 -1.81 5.24 21.29
C ASP A 10 -0.39 4.64 21.15
N HIS A 11 -0.17 3.33 21.29
CA HIS A 11 1.18 2.75 21.41
C HIS A 11 1.53 1.53 20.54
N TYR A 12 0.67 1.07 19.64
CA TYR A 12 1.06 0.03 18.68
C TYR A 12 0.70 0.43 17.25
N LYS A 13 1.72 0.66 16.43
CA LYS A 13 1.54 0.69 14.98
C LYS A 13 1.30 -0.76 14.56
N GLU A 14 0.04 -1.12 14.31
CA GLU A 14 -0.32 -2.47 13.89
C GLU A 14 0.11 -2.72 12.43
N LYS A 15 0.56 -3.94 12.15
CA LYS A 15 0.88 -4.39 10.80
C LYS A 15 -0.41 -4.82 10.10
N TYR A 16 -1.12 -3.83 9.54
CA TYR A 16 -2.37 -4.08 8.81
C TYR A 16 -2.19 -4.83 7.50
N TYR A 17 -1.01 -4.70 6.86
CA TYR A 17 -0.70 -5.38 5.61
C TYR A 17 0.67 -6.03 5.68
N ASP A 18 0.73 -7.27 5.20
CA ASP A 18 1.96 -8.05 5.07
C ASP A 18 2.05 -8.69 3.67
N ASP A 19 3.18 -9.34 3.40
CA ASP A 19 3.42 -9.98 2.12
C ASP A 19 2.40 -11.06 1.73
N GLY A 20 1.73 -11.68 2.71
CA GLY A 20 0.74 -12.73 2.49
C GLY A 20 -0.63 -12.21 2.08
N ILE A 21 -1.00 -10.98 2.48
CA ILE A 21 -2.33 -10.42 2.20
C ILE A 21 -2.33 -9.22 1.25
N ILE A 22 -1.20 -8.53 1.08
CA ILE A 22 -1.13 -7.25 0.36
C ILE A 22 -1.68 -7.35 -1.07
N ASP A 23 -1.40 -8.43 -1.78
CA ASP A 23 -1.85 -8.61 -3.17
C ASP A 23 -3.37 -8.79 -3.25
N SER A 24 -3.95 -9.57 -2.32
CA SER A 24 -5.41 -9.78 -2.24
C SER A 24 -6.14 -8.48 -1.89
N VAL A 25 -5.60 -7.69 -0.96
CA VAL A 25 -6.17 -6.40 -0.57
C VAL A 25 -6.08 -5.40 -1.73
N ALA A 26 -4.94 -5.33 -2.41
CA ALA A 26 -4.75 -4.47 -3.56
C ALA A 26 -5.75 -4.83 -4.68
N GLN A 27 -5.97 -6.13 -4.92
CA GLN A 27 -6.95 -6.58 -5.91
C GLN A 27 -8.38 -6.17 -5.52
N ASN A 28 -8.78 -6.35 -4.25
CA ASN A 28 -10.07 -5.91 -3.77
C ASN A 28 -10.29 -4.40 -3.97
N PHE A 29 -9.27 -3.58 -3.68
CA PHE A 29 -9.33 -2.13 -3.91
C PHE A 29 -9.52 -1.79 -5.40
N LEU A 30 -8.84 -2.52 -6.29
CA LEU A 30 -9.00 -2.34 -7.74
C LEU A 30 -10.41 -2.72 -8.22
N ASP A 31 -11.00 -3.77 -7.64
CA ASP A 31 -12.34 -4.22 -7.96
C ASP A 31 -13.41 -3.25 -7.48
N ASP A 32 -13.26 -2.68 -6.29
CA ASP A 32 -14.17 -1.66 -5.73
C ASP A 32 -14.27 -0.42 -6.63
N VAL A 33 -13.16 -0.02 -7.25
CA VAL A 33 -13.12 1.15 -8.14
C VAL A 33 -13.29 0.83 -9.62
N ARG A 34 -13.50 -0.45 -9.98
CA ARG A 34 -13.55 -0.92 -11.37
C ARG A 34 -14.61 -0.20 -12.21
N ILE A 35 -15.74 0.17 -11.60
CA ILE A 35 -16.84 0.88 -12.28
C ILE A 35 -16.41 2.28 -12.76
N PHE A 36 -15.50 2.94 -12.04
CA PHE A 36 -15.01 4.27 -12.38
C PHE A 36 -13.93 4.24 -13.46
N ARG A 37 -13.17 3.14 -13.56
CA ARG A 37 -12.13 2.95 -14.60
C ARG A 37 -12.68 2.92 -16.01
N LYS A 38 -13.89 2.38 -16.24
CA LYS A 38 -14.49 2.23 -17.58
C LYS A 38 -14.62 3.55 -18.35
N LYS A 39 -14.67 4.70 -17.66
CA LYS A 39 -14.78 6.03 -18.27
C LYS A 39 -13.45 6.64 -18.71
N ARG A 40 -12.29 6.05 -18.37
CA ARG A 40 -10.96 6.58 -18.73
C ARG A 40 -10.17 5.53 -19.51
N ASN A 41 -9.95 5.77 -20.80
CA ASN A 41 -9.07 4.95 -21.65
C ASN A 41 -7.60 5.35 -21.45
N TRP A 42 -7.10 5.26 -20.21
CA TRP A 42 -5.68 5.47 -19.93
C TRP A 42 -4.89 4.32 -20.53
N ARG A 43 -3.94 4.62 -21.41
CA ARG A 43 -2.95 3.66 -21.92
C ARG A 43 -1.58 4.00 -21.33
N LEU A 44 -1.04 3.09 -20.53
CA LEU A 44 0.31 3.24 -20.00
C LEU A 44 1.31 3.01 -21.14
N SER A 45 2.23 3.95 -21.33
CA SER A 45 3.32 3.85 -22.29
C SER A 45 4.63 4.01 -21.54
N ASN A 46 5.51 3.00 -21.63
CA ASN A 46 6.81 3.04 -20.98
C ASN A 46 7.71 4.16 -21.54
N LYS A 47 7.39 4.72 -22.72
CA LYS A 47 8.13 5.84 -23.31
C LYS A 47 7.74 7.20 -22.74
N SER A 48 6.62 7.29 -22.01
CA SER A 48 6.04 8.54 -21.54
C SER A 48 5.53 8.44 -20.10
N ALA A 49 6.09 7.52 -19.32
CA ALA A 49 5.74 7.30 -17.93
C ALA A 49 7.00 7.25 -17.08
N ALA A 50 6.86 7.65 -15.82
CA ALA A 50 7.86 7.48 -14.79
C ALA A 50 7.21 6.82 -13.58
N LEU A 51 7.97 5.97 -12.88
CA LEU A 51 7.57 5.43 -11.59
C LEU A 51 8.03 6.39 -10.50
N LEU A 52 7.08 6.89 -9.71
CA LEU A 52 7.37 7.73 -8.56
C LEU A 52 7.28 6.88 -7.29
N VAL A 53 8.43 6.67 -6.63
CA VAL A 53 8.51 5.98 -5.34
C VAL A 53 8.62 7.05 -4.25
N LEU A 54 7.62 7.12 -3.38
CA LEU A 54 7.55 8.11 -2.31
C LEU A 54 7.91 7.47 -0.97
N ASP A 55 8.71 8.19 -0.18
CA ASP A 55 8.97 7.92 1.23
C ASP A 55 9.40 6.49 1.60
N MET A 56 10.02 5.74 0.66
CA MET A 56 10.65 4.45 0.93
C MET A 56 12.07 4.59 1.52
N GLN A 57 12.28 5.62 2.35
CA GLN A 57 13.52 5.88 3.06
C GLN A 57 13.58 5.10 4.38
N LYS A 58 14.79 4.80 4.88
CA LYS A 58 15.00 4.05 6.13
C LYS A 58 14.21 4.59 7.32
N PHE A 59 13.99 5.90 7.36
CA PHE A 59 13.20 6.57 8.38
C PHE A 59 11.78 5.99 8.56
N PHE A 60 11.14 5.49 7.50
CA PHE A 60 9.81 4.87 7.57
C PHE A 60 9.85 3.33 7.59
N ILE A 61 11.02 2.73 7.39
CA ILE A 61 11.20 1.27 7.25
C ILE A 61 11.87 0.64 8.48
N ASP A 62 12.73 1.38 9.17
CA ASP A 62 13.42 0.89 10.37
C ASP A 62 12.46 0.84 11.56
N GLU A 63 12.31 -0.33 12.17
CA GLU A 63 11.49 -0.57 13.37
C GLU A 63 11.91 0.27 14.58
N LYS A 64 13.17 0.73 14.62
CA LYS A 64 13.70 1.61 15.67
C LYS A 64 13.36 3.08 15.42
N SER A 65 12.88 3.42 14.23
CA SER A 65 12.47 4.79 13.92
C SER A 65 11.13 5.12 14.57
N HIS A 66 11.02 6.32 15.15
CA HIS A 66 9.75 6.83 15.67
C HIS A 66 8.67 6.95 14.57
N ALA A 67 9.08 7.08 13.31
CA ALA A 67 8.21 7.14 12.15
C ALA A 67 8.01 5.79 11.44
N TYR A 68 8.45 4.67 12.04
CA TYR A 68 8.31 3.33 11.45
C TYR A 68 6.90 3.04 10.92
N VAL A 69 6.77 2.50 9.71
CA VAL A 69 5.52 2.05 9.11
C VAL A 69 5.60 0.53 8.92
N PRO A 70 4.94 -0.27 9.79
CA PRO A 70 5.06 -1.73 9.79
C PRO A 70 4.74 -2.40 8.44
N SER A 71 3.75 -1.87 7.72
CA SER A 71 3.32 -2.39 6.42
C SER A 71 4.22 -1.97 5.26
N ALA A 72 5.16 -1.03 5.45
CA ALA A 72 6.01 -0.55 4.35
C ALA A 72 6.88 -1.67 3.76
N THR A 73 7.30 -2.63 4.59
CA THR A 73 8.09 -3.78 4.15
C THR A 73 7.35 -4.65 3.12
N ALA A 74 6.02 -4.73 3.21
CA ALA A 74 5.20 -5.55 2.33
C ALA A 74 5.19 -5.06 0.86
N ILE A 75 5.65 -3.84 0.57
CA ILE A 75 5.65 -3.30 -0.79
C ILE A 75 7.04 -3.16 -1.40
N ILE A 76 8.11 -3.23 -0.60
CA ILE A 76 9.48 -3.01 -1.08
C ILE A 76 9.87 -4.02 -2.17
N THR A 77 9.55 -5.30 -1.99
CA THR A 77 9.86 -6.37 -2.95
C THR A 77 9.10 -6.27 -4.26
N ARG A 78 8.07 -5.40 -4.33
CA ARG A 78 7.18 -5.22 -5.47
C ARG A 78 7.57 -4.00 -6.33
N ILE A 79 8.48 -3.15 -5.86
CA ILE A 79 9.03 -2.02 -6.60
C ILE A 79 10.08 -2.58 -7.58
N LYS A 80 9.87 -2.41 -8.89
CA LYS A 80 10.71 -2.91 -9.98
C LYS A 80 11.18 -1.79 -10.89
#